data_AF-A0A0D0TA40-F1
#
_entry.id   AF-A0A0D0TA40-F1
#
_cell.length_a   1.000
_cell.length_b   1.000
_cell.length_c   1.000
_cell.angle_alpha   90.00
_cell.angle_beta   90.00
_cell.angle_gamma   90.00
#
_symmetry.space_group_name_H-M   'P 1'
#
loop_
_entity.id
_entity.type
_entity.pdbx_description
1 polymer ?
#
loop_
_entity_poly.entity_id
_entity_poly.type
_entity_poly.pdbx_seq_one_letter_code
_entity_poly.pdbx_strand_id
1 'polypeptide(L)'
;MPYLNSYQHPTPNLPKDIHLNTPPDEYDFNYVFEVKELKSDRVELRPLVPSLHAQLIYDGVTKYPEVLKWLGVKPFEDLGDVLVWIETTCRAPSDSQFFAIFTEPLGSQNQNVAPEDYEFAGMIGMINSNYQAMISEPGYITILPPFHRTHVQTHCSGLIMHRILDHPSQGGLGLRRSKQHPKGWDSPLRGCFVV
;
A
#
# COMPACT_ATOMS: atom_id res chain seq x y z
N MET A 1 2.39 22.06 34.91
CA MET A 1 3.20 20.87 34.57
C MET A 1 4.23 21.30 33.52
N PRO A 2 5.53 21.34 33.84
CA PRO A 2 6.56 21.98 33.00
C PRO A 2 6.91 21.21 31.71
N TYR A 3 6.34 20.00 31.52
CA TYR A 3 6.61 19.13 30.38
C TYR A 3 5.35 18.88 29.51
N LEU A 4 4.29 19.67 29.67
CA LEU A 4 3.10 19.52 28.85
C LEU A 4 3.39 20.06 27.43
N ASN A 5 3.50 19.15 26.46
CA ASN A 5 3.63 19.52 25.06
C ASN A 5 2.27 20.00 24.53
N SER A 6 2.13 21.30 24.30
CA SER A 6 0.94 21.94 23.72
C SER A 6 1.00 22.07 22.20
N TYR A 7 1.95 21.40 21.55
CA TYR A 7 2.11 21.47 20.10
C TYR A 7 0.85 20.95 19.40
N GLN A 8 0.31 21.79 18.50
CA GLN A 8 -0.71 21.41 17.55
C GLN A 8 -0.03 21.26 16.20
N HIS A 9 -0.11 20.07 15.63
CA HIS A 9 0.39 19.85 14.27
C HIS A 9 -0.44 20.72 13.31
N PRO A 10 0.18 21.61 12.52
CA PRO A 10 -0.55 22.34 11.50
C PRO A 10 -1.17 21.33 10.54
N THR A 11 -2.49 21.40 10.35
CA THR A 11 -3.18 20.57 9.36
C THR A 11 -3.01 21.25 8.00
N PRO A 12 -2.26 20.65 7.05
CA PRO A 12 -2.07 21.26 5.75
C PRO A 12 -3.42 21.38 5.04
N ASN A 13 -3.77 22.56 4.55
CA ASN A 13 -4.93 22.74 3.67
C ASN A 13 -4.50 22.36 2.25
N LEU A 14 -4.70 21.08 1.89
CA LEU A 14 -4.31 20.56 0.59
C LEU A 14 -5.47 20.69 -0.42
N PRO A 15 -5.19 21.01 -1.70
CA PRO A 15 -6.19 20.96 -2.75
C PRO A 15 -6.80 19.56 -2.88
N LYS A 16 -8.12 19.48 -3.07
CA LYS A 16 -8.84 18.21 -3.28
C LYS A 16 -8.57 17.57 -4.64
N ASP A 17 -7.85 18.24 -5.54
CA ASP A 17 -7.43 17.74 -6.85
C ASP A 17 -5.92 17.49 -6.92
N ILE A 18 -5.23 17.44 -5.77
CA ILE A 18 -3.79 17.20 -5.69
C ILE A 18 -3.40 15.91 -6.42
N HIS A 19 -2.44 16.03 -7.35
CA HIS A 19 -1.93 14.95 -8.19
C HIS A 19 -2.97 14.21 -9.05
N LEU A 20 -4.21 14.70 -9.16
CA LEU A 20 -5.26 14.05 -9.96
C LEU A 20 -4.87 13.91 -11.44
N ASN A 21 -4.15 14.91 -11.97
CA ASN A 21 -3.74 14.95 -13.38
C ASN A 21 -2.23 14.83 -13.57
N THR A 22 -1.46 14.48 -12.52
CA THR A 22 -0.01 14.33 -12.65
C THR A 22 0.31 13.06 -13.47
N PRO A 23 1.07 13.17 -14.57
CA PRO A 23 1.51 12.02 -15.34
C PRO A 23 2.31 11.03 -14.47
N PRO A 24 2.17 9.71 -14.66
CA PRO A 24 2.88 8.71 -13.85
C PRO A 24 4.41 8.85 -13.87
N ASP A 25 4.96 9.27 -15.00
CA ASP A 25 6.40 9.49 -15.21
C ASP A 25 6.94 10.76 -14.53
N GLU A 26 6.06 11.70 -14.18
CA GLU A 26 6.39 12.93 -13.45
C GLU A 26 6.06 12.86 -11.96
N TYR A 27 5.45 11.76 -11.51
CA TYR A 27 5.02 11.61 -10.12
C TYR A 27 6.19 11.24 -9.19
N ASP A 28 6.54 12.15 -8.29
CA ASP A 28 7.55 11.92 -7.25
C ASP A 28 6.98 11.13 -6.07
N PHE A 29 7.34 9.85 -5.99
CA PHE A 29 6.98 8.96 -4.90
C PHE A 29 7.58 9.37 -3.54
N ASN A 30 8.61 10.23 -3.51
CA ASN A 30 9.27 10.70 -2.30
C ASN A 30 9.75 9.55 -1.37
N TYR A 31 10.19 8.42 -1.92
CA TYR A 31 10.59 7.25 -1.12
C TYR A 31 12.11 7.18 -0.90
N VAL A 32 12.53 6.80 0.32
CA VAL A 32 13.94 6.71 0.71
C VAL A 32 14.73 5.62 -0.03
N PHE A 33 14.04 4.64 -0.61
CA PHE A 33 14.63 3.61 -1.45
C PHE A 33 14.13 3.71 -2.89
N GLU A 34 14.76 2.96 -3.79
CA GLU A 34 14.32 2.85 -5.17
C GLU A 34 12.90 2.24 -5.26
N VAL A 35 12.03 2.90 -6.01
CA VAL A 35 10.66 2.45 -6.30
C VAL A 35 10.68 1.52 -7.51
N LYS A 36 10.05 0.35 -7.39
CA LYS A 36 9.99 -0.68 -8.42
C LYS A 36 8.63 -1.36 -8.40
N GLU A 37 8.14 -1.72 -9.58
CA GLU A 37 7.07 -2.70 -9.72
C GLU A 37 7.55 -4.06 -9.19
N LEU A 38 6.66 -4.76 -8.49
CA LEU A 38 6.91 -6.11 -7.99
C LEU A 38 5.89 -7.04 -8.62
N LYS A 39 6.32 -8.19 -9.14
CA LYS A 39 5.42 -9.12 -9.82
C LYS A 39 5.70 -10.56 -9.48
N SER A 40 4.63 -11.33 -9.41
CA SER A 40 4.64 -12.79 -9.39
C SER A 40 4.00 -13.30 -10.68
N ASP A 41 3.72 -14.60 -10.73
CA ASP A 41 2.96 -15.25 -11.79
C ASP A 41 1.51 -14.75 -11.92
N ARG A 42 0.88 -14.33 -10.81
CA ARG A 42 -0.57 -14.05 -10.78
C ARG A 42 -0.96 -12.67 -10.24
N VAL A 43 0.00 -11.97 -9.61
CA VAL A 43 -0.19 -10.69 -8.93
C VAL A 43 0.91 -9.72 -9.29
N GLU A 44 0.53 -8.47 -9.55
CA GLU A 44 1.40 -7.32 -9.71
C GLU A 44 1.12 -6.26 -8.64
N LEU A 45 2.20 -5.73 -8.07
CA LEU A 45 2.21 -4.58 -7.19
C LEU A 45 2.77 -3.40 -7.98
N ARG A 46 1.86 -2.50 -8.39
CA ARG A 46 2.19 -1.31 -9.17
C ARG A 46 2.34 -0.11 -8.23
N PRO A 47 3.42 0.68 -8.31
CA PRO A 47 3.58 1.87 -7.46
C PRO A 47 2.34 2.77 -7.50
N LEU A 48 1.88 3.20 -6.33
CA LEU A 48 0.62 3.95 -6.21
C LEU A 48 0.76 5.37 -6.76
N VAL A 49 0.26 5.58 -7.98
CA VAL A 49 0.08 6.90 -8.59
C VAL A 49 -1.38 7.39 -8.42
N PRO A 50 -1.63 8.60 -7.88
CA PRO A 50 -2.98 9.13 -7.67
C PRO A 50 -3.84 9.19 -8.93
N SER A 51 -3.29 9.72 -10.03
CA SER A 51 -3.99 9.89 -11.31
C SER A 51 -4.47 8.56 -11.93
N LEU A 52 -3.83 7.44 -11.58
CA LEU A 52 -4.21 6.10 -12.05
C LEU A 52 -5.14 5.36 -11.07
N HIS A 53 -4.88 5.49 -9.77
CA HIS A 53 -5.42 4.55 -8.79
C HIS A 53 -6.41 5.16 -7.79
N ALA A 54 -6.50 6.49 -7.67
CA ALA A 54 -7.36 7.11 -6.68
C ALA A 54 -8.84 6.73 -6.86
N GLN A 55 -9.32 6.68 -8.11
CA GLN A 55 -10.70 6.27 -8.42
C GLN A 55 -10.95 4.80 -8.06
N LEU A 56 -10.01 3.91 -8.40
CA LEU A 56 -10.10 2.48 -8.06
C LEU A 56 -10.17 2.26 -6.55
N ILE A 57 -9.36 3.02 -5.79
CA ILE A 57 -9.39 3.01 -4.33
C ILE A 57 -10.74 3.51 -3.82
N TYR A 58 -11.20 4.67 -4.29
CA TYR A 58 -12.48 5.25 -3.88
C TYR A 58 -13.65 4.29 -4.13
N ASP A 59 -13.74 3.70 -5.32
CA ASP A 59 -14.79 2.75 -5.68
C ASP A 59 -14.72 1.50 -4.80
N GLY A 60 -13.51 0.96 -4.58
CA GLY A 60 -13.29 -0.23 -3.76
C GLY A 60 -13.69 -0.01 -2.30
N VAL A 61 -13.22 1.07 -1.67
CA VAL A 61 -13.49 1.35 -0.25
C VAL A 61 -14.90 1.89 -0.01
N THR A 62 -15.52 2.52 -1.01
CA THR A 62 -16.95 2.89 -0.94
C THR A 62 -17.83 1.66 -1.00
N LYS A 63 -17.48 0.69 -1.86
CA LYS A 63 -18.20 -0.59 -1.98
C LYS A 63 -18.00 -1.49 -0.75
N TYR A 64 -16.82 -1.43 -0.13
CA TYR A 64 -16.40 -2.28 0.98
C TYR A 64 -15.78 -1.46 2.13
N PRO A 65 -16.53 -0.58 2.81
CA PRO A 65 -15.98 0.35 3.81
C PRO A 65 -15.39 -0.34 5.04
N GLU A 66 -15.77 -1.59 5.32
CA GLU A 66 -15.23 -2.39 6.41
C GLU A 66 -13.72 -2.62 6.32
N VAL A 67 -13.12 -2.51 5.13
CA VAL A 67 -11.67 -2.66 4.95
C VAL A 67 -10.86 -1.55 5.64
N LEU A 68 -11.47 -0.39 5.88
CA LEU A 68 -10.83 0.75 6.55
C LEU A 68 -10.88 0.64 8.09
N LYS A 69 -11.72 -0.24 8.64
CA LYS A 69 -12.02 -0.35 10.08
C LYS A 69 -10.77 -0.42 10.96
N TRP A 70 -9.74 -1.14 10.49
CA TRP A 70 -8.51 -1.40 11.26
C TRP A 70 -7.34 -0.49 10.89
N LEU A 71 -7.52 0.39 9.90
CA LEU A 71 -6.45 1.27 9.41
C LEU A 71 -6.39 2.59 10.18
N GLY A 72 -7.43 2.93 10.93
CA GLY A 72 -7.58 4.24 11.58
C GLY A 72 -7.90 5.36 10.57
N VAL A 73 -8.35 4.97 9.37
CA VAL A 73 -8.76 5.89 8.30
C VAL A 73 -10.27 6.02 8.37
N LYS A 74 -10.77 7.27 8.36
CA LYS A 74 -12.21 7.51 8.25
C LYS A 74 -12.66 7.19 6.82
N PRO A 75 -13.89 6.70 6.62
CA PRO A 75 -14.45 6.57 5.28
C PRO A 75 -14.33 7.90 4.52
N PHE A 76 -13.95 7.81 3.25
CA PHE A 76 -13.84 8.97 2.36
C PHE A 76 -15.23 9.41 1.89
N GLU A 77 -15.49 10.72 1.85
CA GLU A 77 -16.78 11.24 1.35
C GLU A 77 -16.74 11.35 -0.18
N ASP A 78 -15.60 11.79 -0.72
CA ASP A 78 -15.38 11.97 -2.15
C ASP A 78 -13.97 11.53 -2.59
N LEU A 79 -13.72 11.57 -3.91
CA LEU A 79 -12.42 11.25 -4.51
C LEU A 79 -11.30 12.18 -3.99
N GLY A 80 -11.63 13.44 -3.70
CA GLY A 80 -10.65 14.41 -3.21
C GLY A 80 -10.11 14.06 -1.83
N ASP A 81 -10.92 13.46 -0.97
CA ASP A 81 -10.46 12.94 0.31
C ASP A 81 -9.44 11.80 0.14
N VAL A 82 -9.62 10.96 -0.90
CA VAL A 82 -8.65 9.91 -1.24
C VAL A 82 -7.34 10.53 -1.72
N LEU A 83 -7.38 11.56 -2.58
CA LEU A 83 -6.19 12.24 -3.07
C LEU A 83 -5.40 12.91 -1.93
N VAL A 84 -6.09 13.59 -1.03
CA VAL A 84 -5.48 14.19 0.18
C VAL A 84 -4.89 13.10 1.09
N TRP A 85 -5.56 11.95 1.22
CA TRP A 85 -5.02 10.83 2.00
C TRP A 85 -3.77 10.21 1.35
N ILE A 86 -3.74 10.03 0.02
CA ILE A 86 -2.55 9.56 -0.68
C ILE A 86 -1.39 10.52 -0.46
N GLU A 87 -1.62 11.83 -0.60
CA GLU A 87 -0.57 12.83 -0.35
C GLU A 87 -0.06 12.75 1.09
N THR A 88 -0.95 12.83 2.08
CA THR A 88 -0.56 13.00 3.49
C THR A 88 -0.06 11.73 4.15
N THR A 89 -0.60 10.57 3.77
CA THR A 89 -0.34 9.28 4.43
C THR A 89 0.60 8.40 3.60
N CYS A 90 0.47 8.42 2.28
CA CYS A 90 1.21 7.50 1.42
C CYS A 90 2.52 8.09 0.87
N ARG A 91 2.52 9.38 0.50
CA ARG A 91 3.64 10.02 -0.23
C ARG A 91 4.48 10.97 0.63
N ALA A 92 3.85 11.84 1.43
CA ALA A 92 4.57 12.85 2.21
C ALA A 92 5.58 12.25 3.21
N PRO A 93 5.28 11.13 3.91
CA PRO A 93 6.28 10.41 4.69
C PRO A 93 7.25 9.68 3.75
N SER A 94 8.53 10.08 3.76
CA SER A 94 9.51 9.50 2.84
C SER A 94 9.95 8.07 3.18
N ASP A 95 9.46 7.54 4.29
CA ASP A 95 9.69 6.19 4.78
C ASP A 95 8.63 5.19 4.28
N SER A 96 7.73 5.63 3.42
CA SER A 96 6.57 4.86 2.97
C SER A 96 6.47 4.81 1.45
N GLN A 97 6.20 3.62 0.91
CA GLN A 97 5.88 3.38 -0.50
C GLN A 97 4.64 2.50 -0.58
N PHE A 98 3.61 2.97 -1.26
CA PHE A 98 2.36 2.22 -1.45
C PHE A 98 2.27 1.63 -2.84
N PHE A 99 1.55 0.52 -2.96
CA PHE A 99 1.29 -0.19 -4.19
C PHE A 99 -0.20 -0.44 -4.36
N ALA A 100 -0.68 -0.24 -5.58
CA ALA A 100 -1.94 -0.80 -6.04
C ALA A 100 -1.73 -2.28 -6.37
N ILE A 101 -2.64 -3.13 -5.91
CA ILE A 101 -2.61 -4.58 -6.10
C ILE A 101 -3.47 -4.91 -7.30
N PHE A 102 -2.85 -5.54 -8.29
CA PHE A 102 -3.51 -6.08 -9.47
C PHE A 102 -3.32 -7.60 -9.49
N THR A 103 -4.38 -8.33 -9.83
CA THR A 103 -4.38 -9.80 -9.84
C THR A 103 -5.11 -10.32 -11.07
N GLU A 104 -4.77 -11.51 -11.52
CA GLU A 104 -5.63 -12.21 -12.47
C GLU A 104 -7.08 -12.33 -11.92
N PRO A 105 -8.11 -12.27 -12.79
CA PRO A 105 -9.49 -12.43 -12.37
C PRO A 105 -9.73 -13.75 -11.64
N LEU A 106 -10.63 -13.72 -10.64
CA LEU A 106 -10.99 -14.91 -9.89
C LEU A 106 -11.70 -15.91 -10.82
N GLY A 107 -11.17 -17.13 -10.92
CA GLY A 107 -11.72 -18.19 -11.78
C GLY A 107 -10.93 -18.45 -13.06
N SER A 108 -9.93 -17.63 -13.37
CA SER A 108 -9.02 -17.82 -14.52
C SER A 108 -8.00 -18.95 -14.35
N GLN A 109 -8.23 -19.88 -13.40
CA GLN A 109 -7.29 -20.97 -13.12
C GLN A 109 -6.99 -21.75 -14.41
N ASN A 110 -5.70 -21.80 -14.80
CA ASN A 110 -5.15 -22.42 -16.00
C ASN A 110 -5.26 -21.62 -17.31
N GLN A 111 -5.69 -20.35 -17.26
CA GLN A 111 -5.59 -19.44 -18.41
C GLN A 111 -4.45 -18.46 -18.18
N ASN A 112 -3.60 -18.29 -19.18
CA ASN A 112 -2.55 -17.27 -19.13
C ASN A 112 -3.21 -15.91 -19.38
N VAL A 113 -3.56 -15.21 -18.30
CA VAL A 113 -4.17 -13.88 -18.35
C VAL A 113 -3.06 -12.84 -18.54
N ALA A 114 -3.23 -11.94 -19.48
CA ALA A 114 -2.25 -10.89 -19.71
C ALA A 114 -2.35 -9.81 -18.60
N PRO A 115 -1.24 -9.19 -18.17
CA PRO A 115 -1.24 -8.20 -17.08
C PRO A 115 -2.19 -7.00 -17.28
N GLU A 116 -2.48 -6.64 -18.53
CA GLU A 116 -3.47 -5.63 -18.90
C GLU A 116 -4.90 -5.97 -18.48
N ASP A 117 -5.22 -7.27 -18.36
CA ASP A 117 -6.53 -7.78 -17.97
C ASP A 117 -6.63 -8.05 -16.46
N TYR A 118 -5.62 -7.67 -15.68
CA TYR A 118 -5.64 -7.85 -14.23
C TYR A 118 -6.64 -6.90 -13.56
N GLU A 119 -7.32 -7.40 -12.54
CA GLU A 119 -8.29 -6.66 -11.76
C GLU A 119 -7.64 -6.02 -10.53
N PHE A 120 -8.12 -4.82 -10.17
CA PHE A 120 -7.72 -4.16 -8.95
C PHE A 120 -8.26 -4.90 -7.72
N ALA A 121 -7.35 -5.36 -6.86
CA ALA A 121 -7.68 -6.13 -5.66
C ALA A 121 -7.46 -5.36 -4.35
N GLY A 122 -6.92 -4.14 -4.41
CA GLY A 122 -6.71 -3.28 -3.24
C GLY A 122 -5.33 -2.63 -3.20
N MET A 123 -4.80 -2.41 -2.01
CA MET A 123 -3.50 -1.75 -1.81
C MET A 123 -2.69 -2.31 -0.65
N ILE A 124 -1.37 -2.12 -0.71
CA ILE A 124 -0.41 -2.51 0.34
C ILE A 124 0.73 -1.50 0.38
N GLY A 125 1.28 -1.21 1.56
CA GLY A 125 2.44 -0.34 1.75
C GLY A 125 3.67 -1.06 2.28
N MET A 126 4.85 -0.59 1.88
CA MET A 126 6.10 -0.74 2.64
C MET A 126 6.28 0.54 3.46
N ILE A 127 6.14 0.47 4.78
CA ILE A 127 6.14 1.64 5.66
C ILE A 127 7.26 1.56 6.69
N ASN A 128 7.50 2.67 7.41
CA ASN A 128 8.54 2.77 8.45
C ASN A 128 9.93 2.33 7.93
N SER A 129 10.18 2.60 6.65
CA SER A 129 11.39 2.23 5.93
C SER A 129 12.54 3.12 6.39
N ASN A 130 13.62 2.51 6.89
CA ASN A 130 14.74 3.24 7.44
C ASN A 130 16.06 2.61 6.99
N TYR A 131 16.81 3.36 6.19
CA TYR A 131 18.11 2.95 5.67
C TYR A 131 19.13 2.67 6.79
N GLN A 132 19.26 3.58 7.76
CA GLN A 132 20.26 3.44 8.83
C GLN A 132 19.99 2.24 9.74
N ALA A 133 18.72 1.99 10.05
CA ALA A 133 18.30 0.85 10.84
C ALA A 133 18.18 -0.45 10.03
N MET A 134 18.29 -0.37 8.70
CA MET A 134 18.12 -1.49 7.77
C MET A 134 16.79 -2.24 7.98
N ILE A 135 15.69 -1.48 8.11
CA ILE A 135 14.34 -2.02 8.37
C ILE A 135 13.29 -1.47 7.41
N SER A 136 12.23 -2.24 7.19
CA SER A 136 10.96 -1.80 6.61
C SER A 136 9.86 -2.76 7.12
N GLU A 137 8.59 -2.49 6.82
CA GLU A 137 7.49 -3.40 7.13
C GLU A 137 6.37 -3.35 6.10
N PRO A 138 5.71 -4.49 5.80
CA PRO A 138 4.41 -4.47 5.16
C PRO A 138 3.38 -3.82 6.09
N GLY A 139 2.65 -2.83 5.57
CA GLY A 139 1.64 -2.06 6.29
C GLY A 139 0.47 -1.70 5.40
N TYR A 140 -0.59 -1.16 6.01
CA TYR A 140 -1.81 -0.72 5.31
C TYR A 140 -2.39 -1.75 4.33
N ILE A 141 -2.27 -3.04 4.67
CA ILE A 141 -2.73 -4.12 3.81
C ILE A 141 -4.26 -4.06 3.72
N THR A 142 -4.74 -3.72 2.54
CA THR A 142 -6.16 -3.48 2.25
C THR A 142 -6.53 -4.30 1.03
N ILE A 143 -6.85 -5.58 1.24
CA ILE A 143 -7.40 -6.42 0.17
C ILE A 143 -8.91 -6.23 0.15
N LEU A 144 -9.51 -6.09 -1.03
CA LEU A 144 -10.96 -6.02 -1.16
C LEU A 144 -11.61 -7.39 -0.89
N PRO A 145 -12.80 -7.44 -0.26
CA PRO A 145 -13.44 -8.68 0.17
C PRO A 145 -13.55 -9.80 -0.87
N PRO A 146 -13.82 -9.55 -2.18
CA PRO A 146 -13.84 -10.62 -3.18
C PRO A 146 -12.54 -11.42 -3.26
N PHE A 147 -11.41 -10.80 -2.95
CA PHE A 147 -10.08 -11.40 -3.03
C PHE A 147 -9.58 -11.94 -1.68
N HIS A 148 -10.39 -11.87 -0.62
CA HIS A 148 -10.05 -12.47 0.68
C HIS A 148 -9.99 -13.99 0.57
N ARG A 149 -9.05 -14.61 1.30
CA ARG A 149 -8.84 -16.07 1.30
C ARG A 149 -8.53 -16.65 -0.09
N THR A 150 -7.97 -15.82 -0.97
CA THR A 150 -7.42 -16.23 -2.27
C THR A 150 -5.89 -16.16 -2.26
N HIS A 151 -5.25 -16.31 -3.42
CA HIS A 151 -3.80 -16.20 -3.57
C HIS A 151 -3.28 -14.77 -3.37
N VAL A 152 -4.12 -13.75 -3.51
CA VAL A 152 -3.71 -12.34 -3.54
C VAL A 152 -2.89 -11.94 -2.32
N GLN A 153 -3.41 -12.17 -1.11
CA GLN A 153 -2.73 -11.80 0.13
C GLN A 153 -1.34 -12.43 0.23
N THR A 154 -1.24 -13.74 -0.01
CA THR A 154 0.01 -14.49 0.10
C THR A 154 1.05 -14.02 -0.92
N HIS A 155 0.64 -13.77 -2.17
CA HIS A 155 1.55 -13.28 -3.21
C HIS A 155 2.02 -11.85 -2.91
N CYS A 156 1.12 -10.93 -2.55
CA CYS A 156 1.49 -9.55 -2.18
C CYS A 156 2.50 -9.53 -1.03
N SER A 157 2.20 -10.33 -0.02
CA SER A 157 3.02 -10.52 1.16
C SER A 157 4.42 -11.04 0.82
N GLY A 158 4.49 -12.09 0.01
CA GLY A 158 5.76 -12.66 -0.48
C GLY A 158 6.57 -11.64 -1.26
N LEU A 159 5.95 -10.92 -2.20
CA LEU A 159 6.62 -9.91 -3.03
C LEU A 159 7.24 -8.78 -2.19
N ILE A 160 6.51 -8.27 -1.21
CA ILE A 160 7.03 -7.24 -0.29
C ILE A 160 8.17 -7.80 0.56
N MET A 161 8.05 -9.01 1.07
CA MET A 161 9.10 -9.65 1.88
C MET A 161 10.37 -9.89 1.08
N HIS A 162 10.26 -10.38 -0.16
CA HIS A 162 11.39 -10.52 -1.08
C HIS A 162 12.01 -9.16 -1.41
N ARG A 163 11.19 -8.12 -1.68
CA ARG A 163 11.71 -6.76 -1.90
C ARG A 163 12.48 -6.24 -0.70
N ILE A 164 12.01 -6.49 0.52
CA ILE A 164 12.67 -6.02 1.75
C ILE A 164 13.97 -6.80 2.02
N LEU A 165 13.93 -8.12 1.99
CA LEU A 165 14.98 -8.98 2.57
C LEU A 165 16.00 -9.52 1.56
N ASP A 166 15.62 -9.72 0.30
CA ASP A 166 16.53 -10.32 -0.67
C ASP A 166 17.70 -9.39 -0.98
N HIS A 167 18.82 -9.97 -1.41
CA HIS A 167 20.01 -9.20 -1.73
C HIS A 167 19.73 -8.25 -2.93
N PRO A 168 20.37 -7.07 -3.01
CA PRO A 168 20.20 -6.17 -4.16
C PRO A 168 20.44 -6.81 -5.52
N SER A 169 21.34 -7.79 -5.62
CA SER A 169 21.57 -8.56 -6.86
C SER A 169 20.38 -9.42 -7.31
N GLN A 170 19.42 -9.69 -6.42
CA GLN A 170 18.17 -10.40 -6.70
C GLN A 170 16.99 -9.44 -6.86
N GLY A 171 17.24 -8.12 -6.84
CA GLY A 171 16.19 -7.11 -6.92
C GLY A 171 15.57 -6.72 -5.57
N GLY A 172 16.06 -7.25 -4.45
CA GLY A 172 15.67 -6.82 -3.10
C GLY A 172 16.41 -5.57 -2.63
N LEU A 173 16.20 -5.19 -1.37
CA LEU A 173 16.83 -4.05 -0.71
C LEU A 173 17.97 -4.47 0.25
N GLY A 174 18.09 -5.76 0.55
CA GLY A 174 19.08 -6.29 1.49
C GLY A 174 18.89 -5.80 2.92
N LEU A 175 17.66 -5.44 3.30
CA LEU A 175 17.35 -5.00 4.66
C LEU A 175 17.42 -6.19 5.62
N ARG A 176 17.82 -5.92 6.87
CA ARG A 176 18.10 -6.99 7.85
C ARG A 176 16.84 -7.43 8.59
N ARG A 177 15.77 -6.63 8.54
CA ARG A 177 14.55 -6.90 9.29
C ARG A 177 13.31 -6.39 8.56
N SER A 178 12.35 -7.27 8.42
CA SER A 178 10.95 -6.91 8.22
C SER A 178 10.25 -6.88 9.58
N LYS A 179 9.55 -5.79 9.89
CA LYS A 179 8.69 -5.70 11.08
C LYS A 179 7.24 -5.88 10.69
N GLN A 180 6.36 -6.11 11.65
CA GLN A 180 4.92 -5.98 11.44
C GLN A 180 4.31 -5.50 12.75
N HIS A 181 3.60 -4.38 12.69
CA HIS A 181 2.83 -3.89 13.83
C HIS A 181 1.37 -4.26 13.66
N PRO A 182 0.81 -5.20 14.44
CA PRO A 182 -0.63 -5.39 14.48
C PRO A 182 -1.25 -4.16 15.14
N LYS A 183 -2.01 -3.36 14.37
CA LYS A 183 -2.89 -2.34 14.97
C LYS A 183 -4.08 -3.06 15.62
N GLY A 184 -4.05 -3.19 16.94
CA GLY A 184 -5.16 -3.72 17.74
C GLY A 184 -5.00 -5.19 18.18
N TRP A 185 -5.60 -5.52 19.33
CA TRP A 185 -5.52 -6.86 19.92
C TRP A 185 -6.30 -7.91 19.10
N ASP A 186 -7.34 -7.48 18.37
CA ASP A 186 -8.32 -8.34 17.66
C ASP A 186 -8.20 -8.31 16.13
N SER A 187 -7.08 -7.82 15.56
CA SER A 187 -6.94 -7.75 14.11
C SER A 187 -6.80 -9.15 13.48
N PRO A 188 -7.61 -9.50 12.45
CA PRO A 188 -7.50 -10.78 11.75
C PRO A 188 -6.16 -10.96 10.99
N LEU A 189 -5.39 -9.87 10.83
CA LEU A 189 -4.06 -9.89 10.18
C LEU A 189 -3.02 -10.69 10.97
N ARG A 190 -3.25 -11.02 12.26
CA ARG A 190 -2.32 -11.85 13.06
C ARG A 190 -2.12 -13.25 12.50
N GLY A 191 -3.14 -13.83 11.84
CA GLY A 191 -3.08 -15.21 11.33
C GLY A 191 -2.50 -15.36 9.92
N CYS A 192 -2.17 -14.26 9.22
CA CYS A 192 -1.82 -14.31 7.80
C CYS A 192 -0.34 -14.59 7.50
N PHE A 193 0.53 -14.62 8.51
CA PHE A 193 1.99 -14.72 8.34
C PHE A 193 2.67 -15.69 9.32
N VAL A 194 2.00 -16.79 9.67
CA VAL A 194 2.72 -17.95 10.21
C VAL A 194 3.26 -18.72 9.01
N VAL A 195 4.52 -18.49 8.67
CA VAL A 195 5.30 -19.40 7.82
C VAL A 195 5.95 -20.43 8.73
#